data_AF-A0A2G1WCQ0-F1
#
_entry.id   AF-A0A2G1WCQ0-F1
#
_cell.length_a   1.000
_cell.length_b   1.000
_cell.length_c   1.000
_cell.angle_alpha   90.00
_cell.angle_beta   90.00
_cell.angle_gamma   90.00
#
_symmetry.space_group_name_H-M   'P 1'
#
loop_
_entity.id
_entity.type
_entity.pdbx_description
1 polymer ?
#
loop_
_entity_poly.entity_id
_entity_poly.type
_entity_poly.pdbx_seq_one_letter_code
_entity_poly.pdbx_strand_id
1 'polypeptide(L)'
;MALLFMMVVSFAWVANRSIRWVTSLPDRIEIRFEDDAMTAVITECIRASLTQPDTEMQTQSLHALLRGVEENPELADWLQAECGSELEMLRNSTDVGVASMASMLMSKENN
;
A
#
# COMPACT_ATOMS: atom_id res chain seq x y z
N MET A 1 -2.36 17.99 9.63
CA MET A 1 -3.55 17.78 8.78
C MET A 1 -3.60 18.68 7.54
N ALA A 2 -3.67 20.01 7.65
CA ALA A 2 -3.80 20.91 6.48
C ALA A 2 -2.63 20.83 5.46
N LEU A 3 -1.39 20.65 5.94
CA LEU A 3 -0.20 20.53 5.10
C LEU A 3 -0.19 19.23 4.28
N LEU A 4 -0.62 18.11 4.88
CA LEU A 4 -0.73 16.82 4.22
C LEU A 4 -1.78 16.86 3.09
N PHE A 5 -2.92 17.51 3.36
CA PHE A 5 -3.94 17.75 2.34
C PHE A 5 -3.44 18.63 1.19
N MET A 6 -2.69 19.71 1.49
CA MET A 6 -2.06 20.51 0.43
C MET A 6 -1.05 19.70 -0.39
N MET A 7 -0.29 18.81 0.24
CA MET A 7 0.69 17.97 -0.43
C MET A 7 0.01 16.97 -1.37
N VAL A 8 -1.03 16.27 -0.92
CA VAL A 8 -1.81 15.34 -1.76
C VAL A 8 -2.49 16.06 -2.92
N VAL A 9 -3.10 17.22 -2.68
CA VAL A 9 -3.77 18.01 -3.74
C VAL A 9 -2.76 18.54 -4.76
N SER A 10 -1.58 18.96 -4.33
CA SER A 10 -0.52 19.40 -5.24
C SER A 10 0.07 18.24 -6.05
N PHE A 11 0.26 17.06 -5.46
CA PHE A 11 0.65 15.86 -6.19
C PHE A 11 -0.41 15.44 -7.22
N ALA A 12 -1.69 15.43 -6.85
CA ALA A 12 -2.78 15.11 -7.76
C ALA A 12 -2.89 16.13 -8.91
N TRP A 13 -2.66 17.42 -8.61
CA TRP A 13 -2.66 18.48 -9.61
C TRP A 13 -1.49 18.36 -10.59
N VAL A 14 -0.28 18.10 -10.09
CA VAL A 14 0.91 17.85 -10.90
C VAL A 14 0.73 16.60 -11.76
N ALA A 15 0.23 15.49 -11.20
CA ALA A 15 -0.06 14.27 -11.94
C ALA A 15 -1.06 14.53 -13.08
N ASN A 16 -2.18 15.19 -12.80
CA ASN A 16 -3.20 15.50 -13.81
C ASN A 16 -2.65 16.41 -14.93
N ARG A 17 -1.84 17.41 -14.58
CA ARG A 17 -1.25 18.32 -15.58
C ARG A 17 -0.17 17.63 -16.42
N SER A 18 0.64 16.77 -15.82
CA SER A 18 1.63 15.94 -16.52
C SER A 18 0.95 14.96 -17.48
N ILE A 19 -0.11 14.27 -17.03
CA ILE A 19 -0.92 13.39 -17.90
C ILE A 19 -1.50 14.18 -19.06
N ARG A 20 -2.09 15.36 -18.82
CA ARG A 20 -2.64 16.20 -19.89
C ARG A 20 -1.59 16.64 -20.92
N TRP A 21 -0.38 17.00 -20.45
CA TRP A 21 0.74 17.34 -21.32
C TRP A 21 1.15 16.15 -22.19
N VAL A 22 1.32 14.97 -21.58
CA VAL A 22 1.64 13.72 -22.28
C VAL A 22 0.55 13.32 -23.28
N THR A 23 -0.73 13.51 -22.96
CA THR A 23 -1.84 13.18 -23.88
C THR A 23 -2.01 14.14 -25.05
N SER A 24 -1.38 15.32 -25.00
CA SER A 24 -1.46 16.34 -26.07
C SER A 24 -0.33 16.27 -27.08
N LEU A 25 0.65 15.38 -26.88
CA LEU A 25 1.78 15.18 -27.79
C LEU A 25 1.41 14.19 -28.90
N PRO A 26 1.72 14.50 -30.17
CA PRO A 26 1.35 13.68 -31.33
C PRO A 26 2.09 12.34 -31.41
N ASP A 27 3.18 12.17 -30.65
CA ASP A 27 3.81 10.87 -30.40
C ASP A 27 3.34 10.34 -29.04
N ARG A 28 2.45 9.33 -29.07
CA ARG A 28 2.10 8.60 -27.86
C ARG A 28 3.34 7.84 -27.39
N ILE A 29 4.00 8.35 -26.36
CA ILE A 29 4.75 7.48 -25.45
C ILE A 29 3.66 6.65 -24.76
N GLU A 30 3.41 5.45 -25.26
CA GLU A 30 2.76 4.42 -24.46
C GLU A 30 3.66 4.22 -23.24
N ILE A 31 3.32 4.90 -22.13
CA ILE A 31 3.86 4.52 -20.84
C ILE A 31 3.19 3.19 -20.50
N ARG A 32 3.69 2.10 -21.11
CA ARG A 32 3.52 0.77 -20.57
C ARG A 32 4.27 0.78 -19.26
N PHE A 33 3.54 0.99 -18.17
CA PHE A 33 3.99 0.43 -16.91
C PHE A 33 3.97 -1.07 -17.14
N GLU A 34 5.14 -1.67 -17.32
CA GLU A 34 5.27 -3.12 -17.26
C GLU A 34 4.62 -3.58 -15.95
N ASP A 35 3.85 -4.68 -15.97
CA ASP A 35 3.07 -5.13 -14.82
C ASP A 35 3.95 -5.27 -13.55
N ASP A 36 5.23 -5.57 -13.74
CA ASP A 36 6.26 -5.63 -12.69
C ASP A 36 6.51 -4.26 -12.02
N ALA A 37 6.50 -3.17 -12.79
CA ALA A 37 6.71 -1.82 -12.25
C ALA A 37 5.52 -1.35 -11.41
N MET A 38 4.30 -1.71 -11.82
CA MET A 38 3.10 -1.40 -11.02
C MET A 38 3.09 -2.23 -9.73
N THR A 39 3.45 -3.51 -9.81
CA THR A 39 3.55 -4.40 -8.65
C THR A 39 4.58 -3.90 -7.65
N ALA A 40 5.75 -3.44 -8.12
CA ALA A 40 6.78 -2.86 -7.26
C ALA A 40 6.30 -1.59 -6.54
N VAL A 41 5.57 -0.70 -7.24
CA VAL A 41 5.01 0.52 -6.63
C VAL A 41 3.97 0.18 -5.57
N ILE A 42 3.07 -0.76 -5.86
CA ILE A 42 2.04 -1.20 -4.90
C ILE A 42 2.70 -1.81 -3.66
N THR A 43 3.71 -2.67 -3.86
CA THR A 43 4.48 -3.30 -2.78
C THR A 43 5.13 -2.25 -1.89
N GLU A 44 5.78 -1.25 -2.48
CA GLU A 44 6.46 -0.21 -1.71
C GLU A 44 5.48 0.72 -0.99
N CYS A 45 4.32 1.02 -1.59
CA CYS A 45 3.25 1.74 -0.90
C CYS A 45 2.74 0.97 0.33
N ILE A 46 2.53 -0.33 0.19
CA ILE A 46 2.09 -1.18 1.31
C ILE A 46 3.17 -1.21 2.39
N ARG A 47 4.43 -1.44 2.01
CA ARG A 47 5.57 -1.40 2.93
C ARG A 47 5.65 -0.09 3.70
N ALA A 48 5.57 1.05 3.00
CA ALA A 48 5.59 2.37 3.63
C ALA A 48 4.43 2.56 4.62
N SER A 49 3.22 2.10 4.27
CA SER A 49 2.05 2.11 5.15
C SER A 49 2.19 1.20 6.37
N LEU A 50 2.94 0.09 6.26
CA LEU A 50 3.22 -0.82 7.37
C LEU A 50 4.35 -0.29 8.27
N THR A 51 5.34 0.41 7.73
CA THR A 51 6.51 0.87 8.51
C THR A 51 6.38 2.31 9.02
N GLN A 52 5.26 2.99 8.75
CA GLN A 52 5.04 4.36 9.21
C GLN A 52 4.97 4.44 10.75
N PRO A 53 5.39 5.56 11.36
CA PRO A 53 5.47 5.68 12.82
C PRO A 53 4.12 5.89 13.53
N ASP A 54 3.07 6.22 12.78
CA ASP A 54 1.73 6.47 13.33
C ASP A 54 0.95 5.15 13.44
N THR A 55 0.70 4.71 14.68
CA THR A 55 0.00 3.46 14.96
C THR A 55 -1.46 3.48 14.56
N GLU A 56 -2.12 4.64 14.54
CA GLU A 56 -3.50 4.77 14.06
C GLU A 56 -3.54 4.54 12.55
N MET A 57 -2.64 5.17 11.81
CA MET A 57 -2.53 4.97 10.36
C MET A 57 -2.07 3.56 9.99
N GLN A 58 -1.15 2.95 10.75
CA GLN A 58 -0.79 1.53 10.60
C GLN A 58 -2.02 0.64 10.77
N THR A 59 -2.80 0.85 11.83
CA THR A 59 -4.02 0.07 12.12
C THR A 59 -5.04 0.21 11.00
N GLN A 60 -5.27 1.43 10.49
CA GLN A 60 -6.15 1.66 9.34
C GLN A 60 -5.67 0.93 8.08
N SER A 61 -4.35 0.94 7.84
CA SER A 61 -3.75 0.26 6.68
C SER A 61 -3.89 -1.25 6.81
N LEU A 62 -3.58 -1.82 7.97
CA LEU A 62 -3.75 -3.24 8.27
C LEU A 62 -5.21 -3.69 8.14
N HIS A 63 -6.15 -2.85 8.60
CA HIS A 63 -7.58 -3.12 8.44
C HIS A 63 -8.00 -3.13 6.96
N ALA A 64 -7.49 -2.20 6.15
CA ALA A 64 -7.75 -2.20 4.72
C ALA A 64 -7.18 -3.45 4.02
N LEU A 65 -5.98 -3.89 4.42
CA LEU A 65 -5.37 -5.13 3.91
C LEU A 65 -6.16 -6.37 4.32
N LEU A 66 -6.61 -6.46 5.58
CA LEU A 66 -7.46 -7.57 6.05
C LEU A 66 -8.74 -7.70 5.23
N ARG A 67 -9.40 -6.57 4.99
CA ARG A 67 -10.59 -6.53 4.12
C ARG A 67 -10.26 -6.94 2.69
N GLY A 68 -9.13 -6.46 2.15
CA GLY A 68 -8.65 -6.86 0.82
C GLY A 68 -8.44 -8.38 0.72
N VAL A 69 -7.89 -9.01 1.76
CA VAL A 69 -7.72 -10.46 1.84
C VAL A 69 -9.06 -11.20 1.97
N GLU A 70 -10.04 -10.63 2.67
CA GLU A 70 -11.40 -11.21 2.72
C GLU A 70 -12.10 -11.18 1.37
N GLU A 71 -11.91 -10.10 0.60
CA GLU A 71 -12.48 -9.95 -0.74
C GLU A 71 -11.70 -10.74 -1.79
N ASN A 72 -10.38 -10.93 -1.59
CA ASN A 72 -9.49 -11.69 -2.45
C ASN A 72 -8.46 -12.50 -1.62
N PRO A 73 -8.72 -13.80 -1.37
CA PRO A 73 -7.84 -14.65 -0.57
C PRO A 73 -6.41 -14.77 -1.10
N GLU A 74 -6.20 -14.73 -2.42
CA GLU A 74 -4.87 -14.84 -3.05
C GLU A 74 -3.94 -13.67 -2.67
N LEU A 75 -4.51 -12.55 -2.19
CA LEU A 75 -3.73 -11.43 -1.67
C LEU A 75 -2.96 -11.80 -0.40
N ALA A 76 -3.44 -12.77 0.39
CA ALA A 76 -2.75 -13.19 1.61
C ALA A 76 -1.36 -13.76 1.31
N ASP A 77 -1.30 -14.69 0.35
CA ASP A 77 -0.04 -15.34 -0.06
C ASP A 77 0.94 -14.32 -0.63
N TRP A 78 0.44 -13.38 -1.44
CA TRP A 78 1.25 -12.30 -2.00
C TRP A 78 1.77 -11.36 -0.91
N LEU A 79 0.94 -10.95 0.05
CA LEU A 79 1.35 -10.10 1.17
C LEU A 79 2.40 -10.78 2.04
N GLN A 80 2.27 -12.09 2.26
CA GLN A 80 3.24 -12.86 3.02
C GLN A 80 4.58 -12.96 2.28
N ALA A 81 4.55 -13.14 0.96
CA ALA A 81 5.75 -13.20 0.13
C ALA A 81 6.50 -11.85 0.08
N GLU A 82 5.78 -10.74 -0.09
CA GLU A 82 6.39 -9.43 -0.38
C GLU A 82 6.58 -8.53 0.87
N CYS A 83 5.77 -8.73 1.91
CA CYS A 83 5.71 -7.89 3.11
C CYS A 83 5.77 -8.70 4.42
N GLY A 84 6.12 -9.99 4.36
CA GLY A 84 6.13 -10.88 5.52
C GLY A 84 7.05 -10.42 6.66
N SER A 85 8.21 -9.83 6.34
CA SER A 85 9.13 -9.29 7.34
C SER A 85 8.53 -8.13 8.15
N GLU A 86 7.83 -7.23 7.47
CA GLU A 86 7.18 -6.07 8.06
C GLU A 86 5.99 -6.52 8.91
N LEU A 87 5.20 -7.48 8.42
CA LEU A 87 4.11 -8.08 9.19
C LEU A 87 4.63 -8.79 10.45
N GLU A 88 5.75 -9.50 10.37
CA GLU A 88 6.36 -10.15 11.52
C GLU A 88 6.90 -9.14 12.54
N MET A 89 7.47 -8.03 12.08
CA MET A 89 7.86 -6.93 12.96
C MET A 89 6.65 -6.34 13.67
N LEU A 90 5.56 -6.07 12.94
CA LEU A 90 4.34 -5.49 13.51
C LEU A 90 3.60 -6.44 14.44
N ARG A 91 3.67 -7.75 14.22
CA ARG A 91 3.17 -8.78 15.14
C ARG A 91 3.81 -8.64 16.54
N ASN A 92 5.06 -8.19 16.59
CA ASN A 92 5.79 -7.98 17.83
C ASN A 92 5.70 -6.51 18.33
N SER A 93 4.81 -5.70 17.76
CA SER A 93 4.58 -4.31 18.18
C SER A 93 4.07 -4.24 19.62
N THR A 94 4.42 -3.16 20.32
CA THR A 94 3.87 -2.84 21.65
C THR A 94 2.42 -2.38 21.58
N ASP A 95 1.97 -1.94 20.41
CA ASP A 95 0.57 -1.58 20.18
C ASP A 95 -0.27 -2.83 19.93
N VAL A 96 -1.25 -3.07 20.81
CA VAL A 96 -2.08 -4.28 20.80
C VAL A 96 -2.95 -4.35 19.54
N GLY A 97 -3.42 -3.22 19.02
CA GLY A 97 -4.25 -3.16 17.81
C GLY A 97 -3.45 -3.57 16.59
N VAL A 98 -2.27 -2.98 16.42
CA VAL A 98 -1.33 -3.29 15.33
C VAL A 98 -0.86 -4.75 15.41
N ALA A 99 -0.43 -5.21 16.58
CA ALA A 99 0.04 -6.58 16.78
C ALA A 99 -1.04 -7.62 16.49
N SER A 100 -2.28 -7.37 16.94
CA SER A 100 -3.43 -8.24 16.68
C SER A 100 -3.76 -8.32 15.19
N MET A 101 -3.83 -7.19 14.49
CA MET A 101 -4.16 -7.16 13.07
C MET A 101 -3.08 -7.79 12.19
N ALA A 102 -1.81 -7.54 12.48
CA ALA A 102 -0.69 -8.21 11.81
C ALA A 102 -0.74 -9.72 12.02
N SER A 103 -1.04 -10.18 13.24
CA SER A 103 -1.22 -11.61 13.54
C SER A 103 -2.35 -12.23 12.72
N MET A 104 -3.47 -11.52 12.57
CA MET A 104 -4.60 -12.02 11.78
C MET A 104 -4.23 -12.20 10.31
N LEU A 105 -3.53 -11.23 9.70
CA LEU A 105 -3.04 -11.34 8.32
C LEU A 105 -2.12 -12.55 8.14
N MET A 106 -1.17 -12.75 9.05
CA MET A 106 -0.25 -13.89 8.99
C MET A 106 -0.93 -15.24 9.25
N SER A 107 -2.00 -15.26 10.05
CA SER A 107 -2.73 -16.50 10.37
C SER A 107 -3.60 -17.03 9.22
N LYS A 108 -3.95 -16.17 8.25
CA LYS A 108 -4.82 -16.54 7.11
C LYS A 108 -4.13 -17.44 6.08
N GLU A 109 -2.83 -17.67 6.18
CA GLU A 109 -2.09 -18.68 5.38
C GLU A 109 -2.52 -20.13 5.71
N ASN A 110 -3.04 -20.39 6.92
CA ASN A 110 -3.27 -21.75 7.43
C ASN A 110 -4.70 -22.29 7.27
N ASN A 111 -5.57 -21.63 6.51
CA ASN A 111 -6.96 -22.06 6.25
C ASN A 111 -7.26 -22.10 4.75
#